data_AF-A0A1R1JZF7-F1
#
_entry.id   AF-A0A1R1JZF7-F1
#
_cell.length_a   1.000
_cell.length_b   1.000
_cell.length_c   1.000
_cell.angle_alpha   90.00
_cell.angle_beta   90.00
_cell.angle_gamma   90.00
#
_symmetry.space_group_name_H-M   'P 1'
#
loop_
_entity.id
_entity.type
_entity.pdbx_description
1 polymer ?
#
loop_
_entity_poly.entity_id
_entity_poly.type
_entity_poly.pdbx_seq_one_letter_code
_entity_poly.pdbx_strand_id
1 'polypeptide(L)'
;MVGQGALAQGNDRVDFPANYRQGVHYATVERGGIREEIFTSRNAISAAKSGKPLPSGTVITMEDYREGKLFRYIVMEKRIGWGERYPEATRNGDWEFQAFHPDRTVNRSENVSRCMGCHKGQASRDYVFTLDRIKSAAVRQLENALHQALAPSPTRGHGPMLDHEVIGMLAASGNDTPAAATE
;
A
#
# COMPACT_ATOMS: atom_id res chain seq x y z
N MET A 1 21.03 8.98 -41.64
CA MET A 1 21.60 9.46 -40.35
C MET A 1 21.00 8.60 -39.24
N VAL A 2 21.77 7.69 -38.68
CA VAL A 2 21.34 6.86 -37.54
C VAL A 2 21.42 7.77 -36.31
N GLY A 3 20.27 8.21 -35.83
CA GLY A 3 20.17 9.01 -34.61
C GLY A 3 20.82 8.25 -33.47
N GLN A 4 21.81 8.86 -32.84
CA GLN A 4 22.47 8.36 -31.64
C GLN A 4 21.38 8.01 -30.63
N GLY A 5 21.18 6.72 -30.39
CA GLY A 5 20.24 6.24 -29.39
C GLY A 5 20.63 6.90 -28.08
N ALA A 6 19.70 7.67 -27.51
CA ALA A 6 19.86 8.25 -26.20
C ALA A 6 20.25 7.10 -25.26
N LEU A 7 21.52 7.07 -24.85
CA LEU A 7 21.95 6.17 -23.81
C LEU A 7 21.01 6.44 -22.63
N ALA A 8 20.43 5.40 -22.04
CA ALA A 8 19.77 5.53 -20.74
C ALA A 8 20.86 5.68 -19.65
N GLN A 9 21.82 6.58 -19.88
CA GLN A 9 22.67 7.14 -18.84
C GLN A 9 21.91 8.34 -18.31
N GLY A 10 21.46 8.25 -17.05
CA GLY A 10 20.69 9.31 -16.41
C GLY A 10 19.25 9.41 -16.94
N ASN A 11 18.40 8.47 -16.54
CA ASN A 11 16.97 8.65 -16.70
C ASN A 11 16.47 9.70 -15.68
N ASP A 12 16.37 10.96 -16.09
CA ASP A 12 15.84 12.04 -15.26
C ASP A 12 14.30 12.06 -15.14
N ARG A 13 13.58 11.05 -15.65
CA ARG A 13 12.12 11.02 -15.58
C ARG A 13 11.57 10.45 -14.28
N VAL A 14 12.35 9.61 -13.61
CA VAL A 14 11.93 8.94 -12.38
C VAL A 14 12.50 9.67 -11.19
N ASP A 15 11.63 10.38 -10.48
CA ASP A 15 11.97 11.08 -9.25
C ASP A 15 12.01 10.15 -8.05
N PHE A 16 12.67 10.59 -6.96
CA PHE A 16 12.62 9.85 -5.71
C PHE A 16 11.19 9.93 -5.11
N PRO A 17 10.50 8.80 -4.89
CA PRO A 17 9.10 8.81 -4.47
C PRO A 17 8.98 9.05 -2.96
N ALA A 18 9.11 10.29 -2.48
CA ALA A 18 9.28 10.62 -1.04
C ALA A 18 8.33 9.94 -0.05
N ASN A 19 7.09 9.63 -0.46
CA ASN A 19 6.05 9.01 0.36
C ASN A 19 5.85 7.51 0.09
N TYR A 20 6.77 6.81 -0.59
CA TYR A 20 6.61 5.39 -0.96
C TYR A 20 6.27 4.47 0.22
N ARG A 21 6.77 4.77 1.43
CA ARG A 21 6.48 4.00 2.67
C ARG A 21 5.02 4.09 3.13
N GLN A 22 4.26 5.08 2.66
CA GLN A 22 2.81 5.15 2.90
C GLN A 22 2.02 4.19 1.99
N GLY A 23 2.68 3.61 0.99
CA GLY A 23 2.16 2.55 0.14
C GLY A 23 2.08 1.20 0.86
N VAL A 24 1.95 0.15 0.07
CA VAL A 24 1.93 -1.23 0.56
C VAL A 24 3.33 -1.81 0.44
N HIS A 25 3.91 -2.19 1.58
CA HIS A 25 5.03 -3.10 1.61
C HIS A 25 4.54 -4.50 1.23
N TYR A 26 4.94 -5.00 0.06
CA TYR A 26 4.35 -6.23 -0.50
C TYR A 26 5.34 -7.40 -0.60
N ALA A 27 6.65 -7.14 -0.45
CA ALA A 27 7.65 -8.20 -0.54
C ALA A 27 8.92 -7.84 0.21
N THR A 28 9.40 -8.78 1.03
CA THR A 28 10.80 -8.86 1.46
C THR A 28 11.49 -9.97 0.65
N VAL A 29 12.65 -9.68 0.07
CA VAL A 29 13.49 -10.66 -0.63
C VAL A 29 14.84 -10.75 0.09
N GLU A 30 15.27 -11.96 0.45
CA GLU A 30 16.59 -12.18 1.04
C GLU A 30 17.43 -13.08 0.13
N ARG A 31 18.67 -12.66 -0.16
CA ARG A 31 19.63 -13.44 -0.96
C ARG A 31 21.07 -13.07 -0.60
N GLY A 32 21.84 -14.03 -0.10
CA GLY A 32 23.29 -13.87 0.08
C GLY A 32 23.72 -12.58 0.80
N GLY A 33 23.15 -12.29 1.97
CA GLY A 33 23.46 -11.09 2.76
C GLY A 33 22.79 -9.80 2.27
N ILE A 34 22.03 -9.87 1.18
CA ILE A 34 21.17 -8.79 0.68
C ILE A 34 19.75 -9.00 1.20
N ARG A 35 19.14 -7.93 1.72
CA ARG A 35 17.71 -7.87 2.01
C ARG A 35 17.08 -6.74 1.21
N GLU A 36 16.01 -7.03 0.50
CA GLU A 36 15.26 -6.04 -0.27
C GLU A 36 13.87 -5.87 0.30
N GLU A 37 13.47 -4.63 0.52
CA GLU A 37 12.11 -4.28 0.93
C GLU A 37 11.42 -3.55 -0.21
N ILE A 38 10.26 -4.04 -0.64
CA ILE A 38 9.65 -3.61 -1.89
C ILE A 38 8.23 -3.11 -1.66
N PHE A 39 7.98 -1.91 -2.19
CA PHE A 39 6.78 -1.13 -1.97
C PHE A 39 6.11 -0.75 -3.29
N THR A 40 4.79 -0.65 -3.29
CA THR A 40 4.02 -0.03 -4.39
C THR A 40 2.69 0.53 -3.86
N SER A 41 1.90 1.14 -4.74
CA SER A 41 0.61 1.75 -4.36
C SER A 41 -0.49 0.71 -4.16
N ARG A 42 -1.50 1.04 -3.33
CA ARG A 42 -2.73 0.23 -3.21
C ARG A 42 -3.45 0.05 -4.56
N ASN A 43 -3.41 1.06 -5.43
CA ASN A 43 -4.01 1.00 -6.76
C ASN A 43 -3.32 -0.07 -7.63
N ALA A 44 -1.99 -0.12 -7.61
CA ALA A 44 -1.22 -1.14 -8.34
C ALA A 44 -1.53 -2.56 -7.83
N ILE A 45 -1.61 -2.74 -6.50
CA ILE A 45 -1.99 -4.01 -5.88
C ILE A 45 -3.41 -4.43 -6.31
N SER A 46 -4.37 -3.51 -6.25
CA SER A 46 -5.76 -3.78 -6.65
C SER A 46 -5.87 -4.16 -8.12
N ALA A 47 -5.19 -3.43 -9.01
CA ALA A 47 -5.20 -3.73 -10.45
C ALA A 47 -4.62 -5.12 -10.73
N ALA A 48 -3.45 -5.44 -10.17
CA ALA A 48 -2.79 -6.73 -10.34
C ALA A 48 -3.67 -7.89 -9.81
N LYS A 49 -4.28 -7.72 -8.63
CA LYS A 49 -5.20 -8.72 -8.04
C LYS A 49 -6.41 -9.00 -8.93
N SER A 50 -6.95 -7.98 -9.58
CA SER A 50 -8.07 -8.12 -10.53
C SER A 50 -7.64 -8.64 -11.91
N GLY A 51 -6.39 -9.07 -12.09
CA GLY A 51 -5.87 -9.52 -13.38
C GLY A 51 -5.69 -8.41 -14.41
N LYS A 52 -5.84 -7.14 -14.01
CA LYS A 52 -5.64 -5.99 -14.89
C LYS A 52 -4.13 -5.70 -15.03
N PRO A 53 -3.69 -5.13 -16.18
CA PRO A 53 -2.33 -4.62 -16.31
C PRO A 53 -2.01 -3.59 -15.21
N LEU A 54 -0.73 -3.46 -14.84
CA LEU A 54 -0.33 -2.40 -13.91
C LEU A 54 -0.60 -1.04 -14.59
N PRO A 55 -1.36 -0.14 -13.93
CA PRO A 55 -1.77 1.12 -14.52
C PRO A 55 -0.58 2.07 -14.69
N SER A 56 -0.73 3.04 -15.60
CA SER A 56 0.13 4.22 -15.65
C SER A 56 0.16 4.90 -14.28
N GLY A 57 1.34 5.34 -13.85
CA GLY A 57 1.61 5.85 -12.51
C GLY A 57 1.88 4.80 -11.46
N THR A 58 2.01 3.53 -11.85
CA THR A 58 2.59 2.53 -10.94
C THR A 58 4.05 2.87 -10.70
N VAL A 59 4.38 3.06 -9.42
CA VAL A 59 5.75 3.18 -8.93
C VAL A 59 6.05 1.96 -8.07
N ILE A 60 7.18 1.32 -8.31
CA ILE A 60 7.72 0.26 -7.45
C ILE A 60 9.04 0.77 -6.89
N THR A 61 9.14 0.81 -5.57
CA THR A 61 10.32 1.27 -4.86
C THR A 61 10.91 0.10 -4.10
N MET A 62 12.21 -0.13 -4.29
CA MET A 62 12.97 -1.16 -3.61
C MET A 62 14.08 -0.53 -2.79
N GLU A 63 14.12 -0.86 -1.51
CA GLU A 63 15.26 -0.60 -0.63
C GLU A 63 16.20 -1.80 -0.70
N ASP A 64 17.46 -1.60 -1.06
CA ASP A 64 18.50 -2.64 -1.08
C ASP A 64 19.35 -2.46 0.19
N TYR A 65 19.25 -3.40 1.14
CA TYR A 65 20.07 -3.47 2.33
C TYR A 65 21.18 -4.51 2.15
N ARG A 66 22.38 -4.17 2.59
CA ARG A 66 23.55 -5.06 2.63
C ARG A 66 24.16 -5.01 4.01
N GLU A 67 24.42 -6.19 4.59
CA GLU A 67 24.98 -6.28 5.94
C GLU A 67 24.17 -5.46 6.98
N GLY A 68 22.84 -5.44 6.82
CA GLY A 68 21.92 -4.70 7.69
C GLY A 68 21.90 -3.18 7.48
N LYS A 69 22.65 -2.63 6.53
CA LYS A 69 22.68 -1.19 6.22
C LYS A 69 22.00 -0.90 4.88
N LEU A 70 21.25 0.19 4.82
CA LEU A 70 20.66 0.65 3.56
C LEU A 70 21.80 1.02 2.60
N PHE A 71 21.87 0.31 1.48
CA PHE A 71 22.91 0.48 0.47
C PHE A 71 22.47 1.41 -0.66
N ARG A 72 21.22 1.29 -1.12
CA ARG A 72 20.64 2.17 -2.17
C ARG A 72 19.13 2.00 -2.26
N TYR A 73 18.51 2.83 -3.10
CA TYR A 73 17.16 2.60 -3.62
C TYR A 73 17.21 2.30 -5.12
N ILE A 74 16.32 1.43 -5.58
CA ILE A 74 15.98 1.27 -6.99
C ILE A 74 14.50 1.58 -7.15
N VAL A 75 14.17 2.44 -8.10
CA VAL A 75 12.79 2.81 -8.42
C VAL A 75 12.53 2.46 -9.87
N MET A 76 11.40 1.83 -10.14
CA MET A 76 10.85 1.73 -11.49
C MET A 76 9.46 2.33 -11.53
N GLU A 77 9.17 3.04 -12.61
CA GLU A 77 7.92 3.76 -12.78
C GLU A 77 7.38 3.61 -14.20
N LYS A 78 6.08 3.38 -14.28
CA LYS A 78 5.37 3.21 -15.54
C LYS A 78 4.60 4.47 -15.88
N ARG A 79 4.83 5.07 -17.04
CA ARG A 79 4.02 6.19 -17.54
C ARG A 79 3.77 6.03 -19.03
N ILE A 80 2.51 6.16 -19.43
CA ILE A 80 2.07 6.05 -20.83
C ILE A 80 2.99 6.86 -21.75
N GLY A 81 3.52 6.21 -22.78
CA GLY A 81 4.34 6.82 -23.82
C GLY A 81 5.83 6.98 -23.46
N TRP A 82 6.25 6.71 -22.23
CA TRP A 82 7.67 6.80 -21.87
C TRP A 82 8.55 5.83 -22.67
N GLY A 83 7.99 4.66 -23.03
CA GLY A 83 8.69 3.63 -23.80
C GLY A 83 8.95 3.96 -25.26
N GLU A 84 8.24 4.92 -25.83
CA GLU A 84 8.26 5.23 -27.28
C GLU A 84 9.61 5.78 -27.77
N ARG A 85 10.44 6.30 -26.85
CA ARG A 85 11.80 6.74 -27.17
C ARG A 85 12.76 5.60 -27.51
N TYR A 86 12.39 4.36 -27.19
CA TYR A 86 13.21 3.18 -27.39
C TYR A 86 12.58 2.27 -28.46
N PRO A 87 13.38 1.63 -29.33
CA PRO A 87 12.89 0.57 -30.21
C PRO A 87 12.19 -0.54 -29.42
N GLU A 88 11.18 -1.17 -30.02
CA GLU A 88 10.39 -2.23 -29.36
C GLU A 88 11.24 -3.40 -28.83
N ALA A 89 12.30 -3.76 -29.57
CA ALA A 89 13.27 -4.77 -29.17
C ALA A 89 13.96 -4.44 -27.83
N THR A 90 14.01 -3.17 -27.43
CA THR A 90 14.72 -2.68 -26.24
C THR A 90 13.81 -2.12 -25.15
N ARG A 91 12.62 -1.63 -25.49
CA ARG A 91 11.70 -1.01 -24.51
C ARG A 91 11.12 -2.03 -23.54
N ASN A 92 10.94 -1.65 -22.28
CA ASN A 92 10.24 -2.45 -21.28
C ASN A 92 8.79 -1.97 -21.14
N GLY A 93 8.07 -1.95 -22.26
CA GLY A 93 6.83 -1.19 -22.36
C GLY A 93 7.11 0.27 -21.99
N ASP A 94 6.34 0.79 -21.05
CA ASP A 94 6.41 2.17 -20.56
C ASP A 94 7.17 2.33 -19.23
N TRP A 95 7.96 1.32 -18.85
CA TRP A 95 8.76 1.36 -17.63
C TRP A 95 10.09 2.06 -17.83
N GLU A 96 10.39 2.98 -16.93
CA GLU A 96 11.70 3.60 -16.76
C GLU A 96 12.25 3.27 -15.35
N PHE A 97 13.57 3.38 -15.19
CA PHE A 97 14.29 2.93 -13.99
C PHE A 97 15.25 4.00 -13.49
N GLN A 98 15.40 4.15 -12.17
CA GLN A 98 16.40 5.02 -11.57
C GLN A 98 16.95 4.42 -10.27
N ALA A 99 18.25 4.59 -10.06
CA ALA A 99 18.92 4.28 -8.81
C ALA A 99 19.20 5.57 -8.01
N PHE A 100 19.08 5.46 -6.69
CA PHE A 100 19.37 6.55 -5.76
C PHE A 100 20.32 6.06 -4.66
N HIS A 101 21.17 6.96 -4.18
CA HIS A 101 21.98 6.75 -2.98
C HIS A 101 21.11 6.67 -1.71
N PRO A 102 21.64 6.19 -0.57
CA PRO A 102 20.91 6.17 0.70
C PRO A 102 20.40 7.54 1.16
N ASP A 103 21.07 8.62 0.78
CA ASP A 103 20.65 10.01 1.02
C ASP A 103 19.55 10.49 0.06
N ARG A 104 19.07 9.60 -0.84
CA ARG A 104 18.00 9.81 -1.83
C ARG A 104 18.41 10.66 -3.03
N THR A 105 19.68 11.04 -3.14
CA THR A 105 20.19 11.69 -4.35
C THR A 105 20.32 10.69 -5.48
N VAL A 106 20.21 11.16 -6.73
CA VAL A 106 20.32 10.28 -7.89
C VAL A 106 21.73 9.69 -7.98
N ASN A 107 21.83 8.37 -8.10
CA ASN A 107 23.10 7.72 -8.36
C ASN A 107 23.44 7.81 -9.85
N ARG A 108 24.26 8.81 -10.21
CA ARG A 108 24.70 9.07 -11.59
C ARG A 108 25.76 8.10 -12.11
N SER A 109 26.41 7.35 -11.22
CA SER A 109 27.36 6.29 -11.61
C SER A 109 26.66 5.01 -12.09
N GLU A 110 25.35 4.90 -11.86
CA GLU A 110 24.56 3.74 -12.24
C GLU A 110 24.15 3.78 -13.72
N ASN A 111 24.49 2.73 -14.48
CA ASN A 111 23.95 2.53 -15.82
C ASN A 111 22.56 1.87 -15.76
N VAL A 112 21.49 2.64 -15.96
CA VAL A 112 20.11 2.13 -15.89
C VAL A 112 19.69 1.31 -17.13
N SER A 113 20.42 1.37 -18.25
CA SER A 113 20.19 0.48 -19.40
C SER A 113 20.31 -1.00 -19.03
N ARG A 114 21.13 -1.35 -18.04
CA ARG A 114 21.25 -2.73 -17.56
C ARG A 114 19.98 -3.21 -16.84
N CYS A 115 19.29 -2.29 -16.15
CA CYS A 115 18.00 -2.57 -15.51
C CYS A 115 16.98 -2.91 -16.60
N MET A 116 16.96 -2.12 -17.68
CA MET A 116 16.09 -2.37 -18.82
C MET A 116 16.38 -3.74 -19.44
N GLY A 117 17.64 -4.04 -19.76
CA GLY A 117 18.04 -5.31 -20.36
C GLY A 117 17.67 -6.53 -19.51
N CYS A 118 17.90 -6.48 -18.19
CA CYS A 118 17.56 -7.58 -17.29
C CYS A 118 16.04 -7.79 -17.18
N HIS A 119 15.29 -6.69 -17.06
CA HIS A 119 13.82 -6.75 -16.93
C HIS A 119 13.12 -7.12 -18.24
N LYS A 120 13.79 -6.98 -19.40
CA LYS A 120 13.21 -7.33 -20.72
C LYS A 120 12.73 -8.78 -20.77
N GLY A 121 13.45 -9.70 -20.14
CA GLY A 121 13.08 -11.12 -20.05
C GLY A 121 11.80 -11.40 -19.27
N GLN A 122 11.24 -10.39 -18.57
CA GLN A 122 9.99 -10.48 -17.81
C GLN A 122 8.79 -9.89 -18.56
N ALA A 123 8.83 -9.83 -19.90
CA ALA A 123 7.76 -9.23 -20.70
C ALA A 123 6.36 -9.83 -20.41
N SER A 124 6.25 -11.14 -20.17
CA SER A 124 5.00 -11.81 -19.79
C SER A 124 4.46 -11.43 -18.40
N ARG A 125 5.30 -10.74 -17.60
CA ARG A 125 5.00 -10.29 -16.24
C ARG A 125 5.08 -8.76 -16.15
N ASP A 126 4.76 -8.07 -17.24
CA ASP A 126 4.80 -6.60 -17.35
C ASP A 126 6.16 -6.03 -16.91
N TYR A 127 7.24 -6.76 -17.22
CA TYR A 127 8.63 -6.42 -16.88
C TYR A 127 8.92 -6.37 -15.37
N VAL A 128 8.06 -6.92 -14.52
CA VAL A 128 8.21 -6.92 -13.05
C VAL A 128 8.45 -8.35 -12.55
N PHE A 129 9.68 -8.64 -12.08
CA PHE A 129 10.04 -9.94 -11.51
C PHE A 129 9.12 -10.34 -10.34
N THR A 130 8.69 -9.38 -9.54
CA THR A 130 7.87 -9.59 -8.34
C THR A 130 6.37 -9.47 -8.58
N LEU A 131 5.89 -9.47 -9.84
CA LEU A 131 4.47 -9.27 -10.16
C LEU A 131 3.54 -10.23 -9.39
N ASP A 132 3.92 -11.50 -9.27
CA ASP A 132 3.09 -12.46 -8.52
C ASP A 132 3.00 -12.14 -7.02
N ARG A 133 4.02 -11.50 -6.44
CA ARG A 133 3.98 -11.00 -5.06
C ARG A 133 3.06 -9.78 -4.92
N ILE A 134 2.99 -8.93 -5.94
CA ILE A 134 1.99 -7.84 -6.00
C ILE A 134 0.57 -8.44 -6.00
N LYS A 135 0.34 -9.48 -6.81
CA LYS A 135 -0.96 -10.18 -6.88
C LYS A 135 -1.33 -10.86 -5.55
N SER A 136 -0.37 -11.42 -4.82
CA SER A 136 -0.64 -12.13 -3.57
C SER A 136 -0.57 -11.25 -2.31
N ALA A 137 -0.18 -9.98 -2.43
CA ALA A 137 0.05 -9.09 -1.30
C ALA A 137 -1.19 -9.00 -0.38
N ALA A 138 -1.03 -9.29 0.91
CA ALA A 138 -2.08 -9.07 1.90
C ALA A 138 -2.33 -7.57 2.02
N VAL A 139 -3.50 -7.11 1.59
CA VAL A 139 -3.90 -5.71 1.82
C VAL A 139 -4.60 -5.72 3.16
N ARG A 140 -3.82 -5.69 4.25
CA ARG A 140 -4.34 -5.76 5.64
C ARG A 140 -5.50 -4.79 5.91
N GLN A 141 -5.60 -3.68 5.17
CA GLN A 141 -6.73 -2.74 5.27
C GLN A 141 -7.95 -3.09 4.39
N LEU A 142 -7.77 -3.75 3.23
CA LEU A 142 -8.90 -4.23 2.42
C LEU A 142 -9.48 -5.53 2.99
N GLU A 143 -8.65 -6.40 3.55
CA GLU A 143 -9.11 -7.61 4.22
C GLU A 143 -9.94 -7.26 5.46
N ASN A 144 -9.53 -6.28 6.26
CA ASN A 144 -10.32 -5.81 7.39
C ASN A 144 -11.62 -5.10 6.95
N ALA A 145 -11.57 -4.27 5.91
CA ALA A 145 -12.76 -3.60 5.38
C ALA A 145 -13.76 -4.59 4.74
N LEU A 146 -13.26 -5.63 4.06
CA LEU A 146 -14.07 -6.70 3.50
C LEU A 146 -14.67 -7.59 4.59
N HIS A 147 -13.89 -7.94 5.63
CA HIS A 147 -14.42 -8.68 6.78
C HIS A 147 -15.47 -7.88 7.55
N GLN A 148 -15.32 -6.55 7.68
CA GLN A 148 -16.34 -5.69 8.28
C GLN A 148 -17.58 -5.55 7.38
N ALA A 149 -17.42 -5.48 6.07
CA ALA A 149 -18.54 -5.38 5.13
C ALA A 149 -19.32 -6.69 4.95
N LEU A 150 -18.67 -7.84 5.17
CA LEU A 150 -19.28 -9.17 5.11
C LEU A 150 -19.70 -9.70 6.49
N ALA A 151 -19.37 -9.00 7.58
CA ALA A 151 -19.85 -9.35 8.90
C ALA A 151 -21.38 -9.17 8.95
N PRO A 152 -22.14 -10.16 9.44
CA PRO A 152 -23.57 -9.97 9.64
C PRO A 152 -23.77 -8.85 10.65
N SER A 153 -24.62 -7.87 10.29
CA SER A 153 -25.00 -6.78 11.20
C SER A 153 -25.47 -7.37 12.53
N PRO A 154 -25.04 -6.85 13.69
CA PRO A 154 -25.59 -7.29 14.96
C PRO A 154 -27.09 -7.02 14.93
N THR A 155 -27.88 -8.10 14.99
CA THR A 155 -29.32 -8.02 15.13
C THR A 155 -29.59 -7.25 16.42
N ARG A 156 -30.09 -6.02 16.27
CA ARG A 156 -30.55 -5.21 17.39
C ARG A 156 -31.80 -5.88 17.94
N GLY A 157 -31.60 -6.82 18.87
CA GLY A 157 -32.67 -7.40 19.67
C GLY A 157 -33.34 -6.29 20.45
N HIS A 158 -34.49 -5.83 19.96
CA HIS A 158 -35.45 -5.09 20.76
C HIS A 158 -36.15 -6.09 21.68
N GLY A 159 -35.60 -6.29 22.87
CA GLY A 159 -36.37 -6.79 24.00
C GLY A 159 -37.02 -5.61 24.72
N PRO A 160 -38.31 -5.67 25.09
CA PRO A 160 -38.91 -4.64 25.91
C PRO A 160 -38.42 -4.82 27.35
N MET A 161 -37.86 -3.77 27.95
CA MET A 161 -37.60 -3.73 29.39
C MET A 161 -38.49 -2.65 29.96
N LEU A 162 -39.67 -3.08 30.41
CA LEU A 162 -40.54 -2.32 31.28
C LEU A 162 -40.10 -2.57 32.74
N ASP A 163 -40.06 -1.45 33.44
CA ASP A 163 -40.34 -1.24 34.85
C ASP A 163 -39.22 -1.47 35.89
N HIS A 164 -38.79 -0.33 36.42
CA HIS A 164 -38.10 -0.13 37.68
C HIS A 164 -39.05 -0.36 38.87
N GLU A 165 -38.45 -0.91 39.93
CA GLU A 165 -38.76 -0.76 41.35
C GLU A 165 -39.95 -1.53 41.94
N VAL A 166 -39.61 -2.50 42.80
CA VAL A 166 -40.44 -2.88 43.95
C VAL A 166 -39.55 -3.03 45.19
N ILE A 167 -40.07 -2.49 46.30
CA ILE A 167 -39.99 -2.93 47.71
C ILE A 167 -39.16 -2.03 48.67
N GLY A 168 -39.92 -1.34 49.53
CA GLY A 168 -39.52 -0.91 50.87
C GLY A 168 -40.74 -0.51 51.70
N MET A 169 -41.18 -1.39 52.59
CA MET A 169 -42.44 -1.40 53.36
C MET A 169 -42.26 -0.77 54.77
N LEU A 170 -43.36 -0.28 55.39
CA LEU A 170 -43.63 0.13 56.81
C LEU A 170 -44.21 1.56 56.88
N ALA A 171 -45.27 1.94 57.59
CA ALA A 171 -46.13 1.30 58.60
C ALA A 171 -47.50 2.03 58.66
N ALA A 172 -48.38 1.54 59.53
CA ALA A 172 -49.84 1.66 59.52
C ALA A 172 -50.49 2.96 60.05
N SER A 173 -51.72 3.18 59.57
CA SER A 173 -52.96 3.64 60.25
C SER A 173 -52.87 4.47 61.53
N GLY A 174 -53.54 5.64 61.52
CA GLY A 174 -53.99 6.34 62.73
C GLY A 174 -54.62 7.69 62.41
N ASN A 175 -55.96 7.72 62.37
CA ASN A 175 -56.79 8.92 62.38
C ASN A 175 -56.66 9.59 63.77
N ASP A 176 -56.57 10.92 63.85
CA ASP A 176 -57.17 11.75 64.91
C ASP A 176 -56.79 13.25 64.75
N THR A 177 -57.80 14.05 64.43
CA THR A 177 -57.91 15.50 64.74
C THR A 177 -58.76 15.54 66.02
N PRO A 178 -58.53 16.39 67.06
CA PRO A 178 -58.75 17.83 66.88
C PRO A 178 -58.04 18.83 67.84
N ALA A 179 -58.05 20.09 67.37
CA ALA A 179 -58.38 21.35 68.07
C ALA A 179 -57.47 21.99 69.15
N ALA A 180 -57.61 23.33 69.18
CA ALA A 180 -57.19 24.33 70.16
C ALA A 180 -55.70 24.72 70.18
N ALA A 181 -55.28 25.94 70.47
CA ALA A 181 -55.85 27.29 70.51
C ALA A 181 -54.63 28.22 70.77
N THR A 182 -54.71 29.47 70.31
CA THR A 182 -54.09 30.70 70.87
C THR A 182 -52.72 30.63 71.55
N GLU A 183 -51.76 31.43 71.07
CA GLU A 183 -51.48 32.81 71.54
C GLU A 183 -50.74 33.59 70.44
#